data_AF-A0A8J3J2H4-F1
#
_entry.id   AF-A0A8J3J2H4-F1
#
_cell.length_a   1.000
_cell.length_b   1.000
_cell.length_c   1.000
_cell.angle_alpha   90.00
_cell.angle_beta   90.00
_cell.angle_gamma   90.00
#
_symmetry.space_group_name_H-M   'P 1'
#
loop_
_entity.id
_entity.type
_entity.pdbx_description
1 polymer ?
#
loop_
_entity_poly.entity_id
_entity_poly.type
_entity_poly.pdbx_seq_one_letter_code
_entity_poly.pdbx_strand_id
1 'polypeptide(L)'
;MEGSLLLPLSDGLVIEQISQQAGQIIVSVRATVERLCCPVCDTASASMHSRYVRTIADLPHAGQKIILKLRVRRFSCRNPLCIRHIFTERLSDLVQPWAQMTNRLREALCALSLEASELRRRLGMKMTCGVS
;
A
#
# COMPACT_ATOMS: atom_id res chain seq x y z
N MET A 1 -3.33 -9.47 23.24
CA MET A 1 -2.60 -10.13 22.14
C MET A 1 -3.55 -10.30 20.96
N GLU A 2 -3.92 -9.23 20.26
CA GLU A 2 -5.00 -9.26 19.24
C GLU A 2 -4.68 -8.44 17.98
N GLY A 3 -3.40 -8.14 17.73
CA GLY A 3 -2.99 -7.27 16.61
C GLY A 3 -2.65 -7.99 15.31
N SER A 4 -2.48 -9.32 15.32
CA SER A 4 -1.83 -10.05 14.22
C SER A 4 -2.76 -10.50 13.08
N LEU A 5 -4.08 -10.32 13.20
CA LEU A 5 -5.04 -10.80 12.18
C LEU A 5 -5.59 -9.69 11.25
N LEU A 6 -5.28 -8.42 11.50
CA LEU A 6 -5.90 -7.31 10.74
C LEU A 6 -5.23 -7.09 9.38
N LEU A 7 -3.94 -7.41 9.27
CA LEU A 7 -3.13 -7.14 8.10
C LEU A 7 -2.25 -8.37 7.81
N PRO A 8 -2.50 -9.12 6.71
CA PRO A 8 -1.52 -10.06 6.20
C PRO A 8 -0.38 -9.26 5.58
N LEU A 9 0.46 -8.68 6.43
CA LEU A 9 1.67 -8.02 5.99
C LEU A 9 2.63 -9.10 5.48
N SER A 10 3.20 -8.87 4.30
CA SER A 10 4.24 -9.72 3.75
C SER A 10 5.49 -9.69 4.62
N ASP A 11 6.34 -10.72 4.47
CA ASP A 11 7.67 -10.75 5.07
C ASP A 11 8.42 -9.45 4.75
N GLY A 12 9.05 -8.86 5.77
CA GLY A 12 9.78 -7.60 5.61
C GLY A 12 9.00 -6.34 6.00
N LEU A 13 7.79 -6.45 6.54
CA LEU A 13 6.99 -5.35 7.09
C LEU A 13 6.66 -5.58 8.56
N VAL A 14 6.67 -4.51 9.36
CA VAL A 14 6.27 -4.55 10.77
C VAL A 14 5.32 -3.42 11.11
N ILE A 15 4.37 -3.74 11.99
CA ILE A 15 3.48 -2.76 12.62
C ILE A 15 4.24 -2.11 13.77
N GLU A 16 4.37 -0.79 13.72
CA GLU A 16 5.01 -0.02 14.78
C GLU A 16 4.00 0.47 15.82
N GLN A 17 2.81 0.82 15.37
CA GLN A 17 1.77 1.37 16.23
C GLN A 17 0.39 1.16 15.60
N ILE A 18 -0.59 0.88 16.46
CA ILE A 18 -2.01 0.88 16.10
C ILE A 18 -2.69 1.91 16.99
N SER A 19 -3.49 2.79 16.40
CA SER A 19 -4.35 3.72 17.14
C SER A 19 -5.75 3.72 16.56
N GLN A 20 -6.74 3.96 17.40
CA GLN A 20 -8.13 4.12 16.99
C GLN A 20 -8.54 5.57 17.19
N GLN A 21 -9.18 6.16 16.18
CA GLN A 21 -9.64 7.55 16.20
C GLN A 21 -10.96 7.63 15.45
N ALA A 22 -12.03 8.18 16.03
CA ALA A 22 -13.25 8.58 15.32
C ALA A 22 -13.73 7.60 14.21
N GLY A 23 -13.90 6.30 14.51
CA GLY A 23 -14.40 5.31 13.55
C GLY A 23 -13.39 4.80 12.52
N GLN A 24 -12.11 5.13 12.68
CA GLN A 24 -11.00 4.60 11.89
C GLN A 24 -9.89 4.02 12.76
N ILE A 25 -9.26 2.96 12.25
CA ILE A 25 -8.05 2.36 12.79
C ILE A 25 -6.89 2.88 11.95
N ILE A 26 -5.91 3.52 12.59
CA ILE A 26 -4.68 3.96 11.96
C ILE A 26 -3.57 2.98 12.34
N VAL A 27 -2.92 2.40 11.34
CA VAL A 27 -1.82 1.47 11.54
C VAL A 27 -0.54 2.06 10.94
N SER A 28 0.45 2.30 11.78
CA SER A 28 1.79 2.71 11.33
C SER A 28 2.59 1.47 10.96
N VAL A 29 3.09 1.44 9.73
CA VAL A 29 3.82 0.29 9.18
C VAL A 29 5.16 0.78 8.65
N ARG A 30 6.23 0.02 8.91
CA ARG A 30 7.53 0.23 8.26
C ARG A 30 8.05 -1.07 7.66
N ALA A 31 8.94 -0.93 6.70
CA ALA A 31 9.76 -2.04 6.24
C ALA A 31 10.94 -2.33 7.17
N THR A 32 11.31 -3.60 7.27
CA THR A 32 12.44 -4.10 8.08
C THR A 32 13.68 -4.38 7.26
N VAL A 33 13.54 -4.57 5.94
CA VAL A 33 14.65 -4.89 5.04
C VAL A 33 15.74 -3.81 5.11
N GLU A 34 16.99 -4.17 5.37
CA GLU A 34 18.06 -3.17 5.56
C GLU A 34 18.71 -2.69 4.25
N ARG A 35 18.66 -3.53 3.21
CA ARG A 35 19.33 -3.32 1.93
C ARG A 35 18.37 -3.58 0.79
N LEU A 36 18.41 -2.72 -0.23
CA LEU A 36 17.61 -2.89 -1.43
C LEU A 36 18.47 -2.80 -2.68
N CYS A 37 18.13 -3.58 -3.69
CA CYS A 37 18.77 -3.50 -4.99
C CYS A 37 18.20 -2.33 -5.79
N CYS A 38 19.07 -1.59 -6.45
CA CYS A 38 18.66 -0.54 -7.37
C CYS A 38 17.85 -1.17 -8.53
N PRO A 39 16.62 -0.73 -8.82
CA PRO A 39 15.76 -1.37 -9.81
C PRO A 39 16.23 -1.17 -11.27
N VAL A 40 17.35 -0.48 -11.49
CA VAL A 40 17.92 -0.21 -12.83
C VAL A 40 19.22 -0.97 -13.07
N CYS A 41 20.10 -1.04 -12.07
CA CYS A 41 21.43 -1.64 -12.20
C CYS A 41 21.69 -2.80 -11.21
N ASP A 42 20.66 -3.18 -10.45
CA ASP A 42 20.65 -4.26 -9.45
C ASP A 42 21.68 -4.13 -8.31
N THR A 43 22.43 -3.02 -8.26
CA THR A 43 23.40 -2.79 -7.19
C THR A 43 22.70 -2.63 -5.84
N ALA A 44 23.01 -3.53 -4.90
CA ALA A 44 22.52 -3.45 -3.53
C ALA A 44 23.03 -2.19 -2.81
N SER A 45 22.14 -1.51 -2.11
CA SER A 45 22.47 -0.33 -1.31
C SER A 45 21.76 -0.36 0.05
N ALA A 46 22.54 -0.13 1.11
CA ALA A 46 22.06 0.18 2.46
C ALA A 46 21.96 1.70 2.70
N SER A 47 22.34 2.51 1.72
CA SER A 47 22.52 3.96 1.89
C SER A 47 21.17 4.68 1.86
N MET A 48 20.50 4.76 3.01
CA MET A 48 19.26 5.54 3.12
C MET A 48 19.55 7.03 2.87
N HIS A 49 18.86 7.61 1.89
CA HIS A 49 18.92 9.03 1.55
C HIS A 49 17.88 9.83 2.35
N SER A 50 16.64 9.37 2.34
CA SER A 50 15.53 10.02 3.05
C SER A 50 14.38 9.05 3.29
N ARG A 51 13.38 9.48 4.05
CA ARG A 51 12.14 8.73 4.32
C ARG A 51 10.94 9.65 4.26
N TYR A 52 9.79 9.11 3.88
CA TYR A 52 8.51 9.82 3.87
C TYR A 52 7.38 8.88 4.27
N VAL A 53 6.21 9.45 4.60
CA VAL A 53 5.03 8.69 5.01
C VAL A 53 3.98 8.75 3.89
N ARG A 54 3.47 7.59 3.49
CA ARG A 54 2.27 7.47 2.65
C ARG A 54 1.06 7.17 3.52
N THR A 55 -0.06 7.79 3.22
CA THR A 55 -1.35 7.45 3.82
C THR A 55 -2.13 6.62 2.81
N ILE A 56 -2.35 5.34 3.12
CA ILE A 56 -2.96 4.35 2.22
C ILE A 56 -4.23 3.81 2.88
N ALA A 57 -5.33 3.76 2.13
CA ALA A 57 -6.55 3.10 2.57
C ALA A 57 -6.39 1.57 2.48
N ASP A 58 -6.98 0.86 3.43
CA ASP A 58 -6.97 -0.59 3.45
C ASP A 58 -8.37 -1.16 3.76
N LEU A 59 -8.51 -2.48 3.61
CA LEU A 59 -9.78 -3.17 3.77
C LEU A 59 -10.40 -2.86 5.14
N PRO A 60 -11.64 -2.35 5.20
CA PRO A 60 -12.31 -2.09 6.46
C PRO A 60 -12.44 -3.35 7.32
N HIS A 61 -12.42 -3.17 8.64
CA HIS A 61 -12.62 -4.25 9.61
C HIS A 61 -13.67 -3.84 10.63
N ALA A 62 -14.65 -4.71 10.88
CA ALA A 62 -15.74 -4.48 11.84
C ALA A 62 -16.44 -3.10 11.67
N GLY A 63 -16.65 -2.68 10.42
CA GLY A 63 -17.26 -1.38 10.09
C GLY A 63 -16.35 -0.17 10.28
N GLN A 64 -15.11 -0.36 10.73
CA GLN A 64 -14.12 0.71 10.88
C GLN A 64 -13.23 0.80 9.65
N LYS A 65 -12.95 2.03 9.20
CA LYS A 65 -12.00 2.28 8.11
C LYS A 65 -10.58 1.98 8.60
N ILE A 66 -9.78 1.27 7.81
CA ILE A 66 -8.36 1.07 8.11
C ILE A 66 -7.52 2.02 7.25
N ILE A 67 -6.63 2.76 7.90
CA ILE A 67 -5.66 3.66 7.25
C ILE A 67 -4.25 3.22 7.62
N LEU A 68 -3.44 2.90 6.62
CA LEU A 68 -2.03 2.59 6.80
C LEU A 68 -1.19 3.87 6.65
N LYS A 69 -0.41 4.19 7.68
CA LYS A 69 0.66 5.19 7.64
C LYS A 69 1.97 4.47 7.35
N LEU A 70 2.26 4.31 6.06
CA LEU A 70 3.39 3.54 5.57
C LEU A 70 4.65 4.40 5.49
N ARG A 71 5.65 4.08 6.32
CA ARG A 71 6.98 4.71 6.27
C ARG A 71 7.80 4.11 5.14
N VAL A 72 8.02 4.89 4.09
CA VAL A 72 8.75 4.50 2.88
C VAL A 72 10.13 5.14 2.88
N ARG A 73 11.16 4.35 2.57
CA ARG A 73 12.55 4.80 2.49
C ARG A 73 12.99 5.02 1.05
N ARG A 74 13.85 6.02 0.86
CA ARG A 74 14.58 6.28 -0.38
C ARG A 74 16.06 5.98 -0.14
N PHE A 75 16.68 5.29 -1.09
CA PHE A 75 18.07 4.86 -1.04
C PHE A 75 18.87 5.52 -2.16
N SER A 76 20.15 5.81 -1.89
CA SER A 76 21.11 6.25 -2.90
C SER A 76 21.78 5.04 -3.54
N CYS A 77 21.79 4.97 -4.87
CA CYS A 77 22.53 3.96 -5.62
C CYS A 77 24.04 4.20 -5.44
N ARG A 78 24.80 3.12 -5.20
CA ARG A 78 26.26 3.18 -5.03
C ARG A 78 27.03 2.98 -6.34
N ASN A 79 26.35 2.59 -7.42
CA ASN A 79 26.98 2.48 -8.73
C ASN A 79 27.08 3.89 -9.38
N PRO A 80 28.31 4.43 -9.58
CA PRO A 80 28.50 5.76 -10.14
C PRO A 80 28.09 5.87 -11.62
N LEU A 81 28.04 4.75 -12.34
CA LEU A 81 27.63 4.70 -13.75
C LEU A 81 26.12 4.56 -13.93
N CYS A 82 25.36 4.42 -12.83
CA CYS A 82 23.93 4.22 -12.92
C CYS A 82 23.20 5.56 -13.11
N ILE A 83 22.34 5.62 -14.13
CA ILE A 83 21.44 6.76 -14.37
C ILE A 83 20.49 7.06 -13.20
N ARG A 84 20.28 6.07 -12.31
CA ARG A 84 19.39 6.19 -11.15
C ARG A 84 20.20 6.36 -9.88
N HIS A 85 20.38 7.61 -9.46
CA HIS A 85 21.10 7.93 -8.22
C HIS A 85 20.27 7.72 -6.96
N ILE A 86 18.95 7.90 -7.01
CA ILE A 86 18.05 7.70 -5.87
C ILE A 86 16.89 6.81 -6.31
N PHE A 87 16.57 5.79 -5.52
CA PHE A 87 15.43 4.93 -5.75
C PHE A 87 14.63 4.73 -4.46
N THR A 88 13.36 4.40 -4.62
CA THR A 88 12.44 4.20 -3.49
C THR A 88 12.22 2.71 -3.28
N GLU A 89 12.10 2.33 -2.01
CA GLU A 89 11.67 1.00 -1.61
C GLU A 89 10.32 0.63 -2.24
N ARG A 90 10.27 -0.50 -2.93
CA ARG A 90 9.05 -1.02 -3.55
C ARG A 90 8.42 -2.06 -2.64
N LEU A 91 7.19 -1.79 -2.21
CA LEU A 91 6.40 -2.67 -1.35
C LEU A 91 5.24 -3.25 -2.17
N SER A 92 5.59 -3.81 -3.33
CA SER A 92 4.65 -4.16 -4.40
C SER A 92 3.63 -5.20 -3.97
N ASP A 93 3.94 -6.05 -2.99
CA ASP A 93 3.00 -7.03 -2.43
C ASP A 93 1.86 -6.34 -1.67
N LEU A 94 2.16 -5.25 -0.96
CA LEU A 94 1.18 -4.49 -0.19
C LEU A 94 0.45 -3.44 -1.04
N VAL A 95 1.21 -2.61 -1.76
CA VAL A 95 0.69 -1.43 -2.46
C VAL A 95 1.57 -1.06 -3.65
N GLN A 96 0.94 -0.84 -4.80
CA GLN A 96 1.65 -0.37 -5.99
C GLN A 96 2.26 1.04 -5.78
N PRO A 97 3.31 1.40 -6.53
CA PRO A 97 3.79 2.77 -6.57
C PRO A 97 2.65 3.74 -6.86
N TRP A 98 2.60 4.85 -6.12
CA TRP A 98 1.58 5.93 -6.26
C TRP A 98 0.14 5.56 -5.90
N ALA A 99 -0.21 4.27 -5.78
CA ALA A 99 -1.54 3.86 -5.35
C ALA A 99 -1.91 4.42 -3.97
N GLN A 100 -3.18 4.77 -3.78
CA GLN A 100 -3.71 5.31 -2.53
C GLN A 100 -4.44 4.24 -1.69
N MET A 101 -4.54 3.02 -2.20
CA MET A 101 -5.16 1.87 -1.54
C MET A 101 -4.28 0.64 -1.69
N THR A 102 -4.37 -0.28 -0.72
CA THR A 102 -3.68 -1.57 -0.78
C THR A 102 -4.18 -2.40 -1.96
N ASN A 103 -3.35 -3.36 -2.40
CA ASN A 103 -3.73 -4.29 -3.47
C ASN A 103 -5.00 -5.06 -3.13
N ARG A 104 -5.10 -5.57 -1.89
CA ARG A 104 -6.29 -6.30 -1.42
C ARG A 104 -7.56 -5.45 -1.43
N LEU A 105 -7.49 -4.17 -1.05
CA LEU A 105 -8.65 -3.28 -1.12
C LEU A 105 -9.07 -3.03 -2.57
N ARG A 106 -8.09 -2.81 -3.46
CA ARG A 106 -8.35 -2.67 -4.90
C ARG A 106 -9.03 -3.91 -5.47
N GLU A 107 -8.54 -5.10 -5.14
CA GLU A 107 -9.10 -6.37 -5.59
C GLU A 107 -10.53 -6.58 -5.08
N ALA A 108 -10.80 -6.30 -3.81
CA ALA A 108 -12.14 -6.37 -3.24
C ALA A 108 -13.12 -5.42 -3.95
N LEU A 109 -12.70 -4.17 -4.21
CA LEU A 109 -13.52 -3.21 -4.95
C LEU A 109 -13.77 -3.68 -6.38
N CYS A 110 -12.77 -4.25 -7.06
CA CYS A 110 -12.94 -4.80 -8.40
C CYS A 110 -13.95 -5.96 -8.41
N ALA A 111 -13.87 -6.89 -7.47
CA ALA A 111 -14.81 -8.02 -7.37
C ALA A 111 -16.26 -7.54 -7.18
N LEU A 112 -16.50 -6.64 -6.22
CA LEU A 112 -17.81 -6.05 -5.99
C LEU A 112 -18.33 -5.27 -7.21
N SER A 113 -17.45 -4.55 -7.91
CA SER A 113 -17.81 -3.79 -9.12
C SER A 113 -18.24 -4.71 -10.26
N LEU A 114 -17.59 -5.87 -10.41
CA LEU A 114 -17.94 -6.87 -11.41
C LEU A 114 -19.30 -7.49 -11.12
N GLU A 115 -19.56 -7.89 -9.88
CA GLU A 115 -20.85 -8.41 -9.46
C GLU A 115 -21.98 -7.39 -9.66
N ALA A 116 -21.75 -6.14 -9.25
CA ALA A 116 -22.70 -5.06 -9.45
C ALA A 116 -22.96 -4.80 -10.94
N SER A 117 -21.92 -4.87 -11.78
CA SER A 117 -22.05 -4.70 -13.23
C SER A 117 -22.85 -5.82 -13.87
N GLU A 118 -22.63 -7.07 -13.46
CA GLU A 118 -23.38 -8.23 -13.95
C GLU A 118 -24.84 -8.18 -13.51
N LEU A 119 -25.13 -7.85 -12.25
CA LEU A 119 -26.49 -7.65 -11.77
C LEU A 119 -27.19 -6.54 -12.56
N ARG A 120 -26.50 -5.43 -12.77
CA ARG A 120 -27.01 -4.30 -13.53
C ARG A 120 -27.33 -4.67 -14.98
N ARG A 121 -26.50 -5.50 -15.62
CA ARG A 121 -26.72 -6.05 -16.96
C ARG A 121 -27.97 -6.92 -17.00
N ARG A 122 -28.14 -7.82 -16.02
CA ARG A 122 -29.33 -8.70 -15.90
C ARG A 122 -30.63 -7.92 -15.70
N LEU A 123 -30.57 -6.83 -14.93
CA LEU A 123 -31.74 -5.98 -14.64
C LEU A 123 -31.99 -4.89 -15.70
N GLY A 124 -31.13 -4.74 -16.71
CA GLY A 124 -31.30 -3.72 -17.76
C GLY A 124 -31.13 -2.28 -17.28
N MET A 125 -30.47 -2.05 -16.14
CA MET A 125 -30.33 -0.73 -15.53
C MET A 125 -29.24 0.10 -16.24
N LYS A 126 -29.54 1.35 -16.63
CA LYS A 126 -28.57 2.27 -17.27
C LYS A 126 -27.66 2.94 -16.23
N MET A 127 -26.42 3.29 -16.61
CA MET A 127 -25.58 4.13 -15.74
C MET A 127 -26.16 5.53 -15.79
N THR A 128 -26.71 5.99 -14.68
CA THR A 128 -26.88 7.42 -14.47
C THR A 128 -25.56 7.94 -13.91
N CYS A 129 -24.71 8.46 -14.78
CA CYS A 129 -23.49 9.14 -14.35
C CYS A 129 -23.91 10.50 -13.76
N GLY A 130 -24.17 10.54 -12.46
CA GLY A 130 -24.32 11.78 -11.71
C GLY A 130 -22.96 12.14 -11.11
N VAL A 131 -22.09 12.76 -11.91
CA VAL A 131 -20.87 13.40 -11.39
C VAL A 131 -21.20 14.88 -11.25
N SER A 132 -21.36 15.33 -10.00
CA SER A 132 -21.27 16.74 -9.63
C SER A 132 -19.83 17.11 -9.35
#